data_AF-A0A485KCJ4-F1
#
_entry.id   AF-A0A485KCJ4-F1
#
_cell.length_a   1.000
_cell.length_b   1.000
_cell.length_c   1.000
_cell.angle_alpha   90.00
_cell.angle_beta   90.00
_cell.angle_gamma   90.00
#
_symmetry.space_group_name_H-M   'P 1'
#
loop_
_entity.id
_entity.type
_entity.pdbx_description
1 polymer ?
#
loop_
_entity_poly.entity_id
_entity_poly.type
_entity_poly.pdbx_seq_one_letter_code
_entity_poly.pdbx_strand_id
1 'polypeptide(L)'
;MAASIAPNGLVTLTLFVQHGANLRSRASLARHTVLLYACAKGVSTDVVDHLLALSDQTSTKQTLRWSQWTEEKEGAMVLAVRSGTFKLVQHLTTTIPEVDKRDVGNYPMKCLAVAIASQTEELGLQLLTLPSVVKAVKDYDECEYQPQYVGPNVLTVATCTVDAMTKRMICVVNHLEELSPDETRRSVFERCTEHERFIAEIF
;
A
#
# COMPACT_ATOMS: atom_id res chain seq x y z
N MET A 1 16.18 -5.76 -7.43
CA MET A 1 17.15 -5.05 -8.28
C MET A 1 17.51 -5.84 -9.55
N ALA A 2 16.55 -6.29 -10.38
CA ALA A 2 16.86 -7.07 -11.59
C ALA A 2 16.13 -6.63 -12.87
N ALA A 3 15.15 -5.71 -12.80
CA ALA A 3 14.46 -5.18 -13.98
C ALA A 3 15.14 -3.93 -14.59
N SER A 4 16.20 -3.42 -13.96
CA SER A 4 16.95 -2.24 -14.43
C SER A 4 18.07 -2.59 -15.43
N ILE A 5 18.14 -3.83 -15.91
CA ILE A 5 19.24 -4.34 -16.75
C ILE A 5 18.71 -5.02 -18.02
N ALA A 6 17.62 -4.52 -18.59
CA ALA A 6 17.19 -4.89 -19.93
C ALA A 6 17.30 -3.63 -20.81
N PRO A 7 18.38 -3.44 -21.58
CA PRO A 7 18.40 -2.39 -22.59
C PRO A 7 17.18 -2.57 -23.49
N ASN A 8 16.35 -1.52 -23.61
CA ASN A 8 15.10 -1.50 -24.37
C ASN A 8 13.91 -2.28 -23.77
N GLY A 9 13.85 -2.50 -22.45
CA GLY A 9 12.74 -3.21 -21.81
C GLY A 9 11.33 -2.70 -22.17
N LEU A 10 11.15 -1.37 -22.34
CA LEU A 10 9.89 -0.78 -22.80
C LEU A 10 9.56 -1.15 -24.26
N VAL A 11 10.57 -1.21 -25.14
CA VAL A 11 10.38 -1.61 -26.54
C VAL A 11 9.97 -3.07 -26.61
N THR A 12 10.65 -3.94 -25.85
CA THR A 12 10.32 -5.36 -25.77
C THR A 12 8.89 -5.58 -25.24
N LEU A 13 8.49 -4.84 -24.21
CA LEU A 13 7.14 -4.87 -23.67
C LEU A 13 6.11 -4.45 -24.73
N THR A 14 6.35 -3.35 -25.45
CA THR A 14 5.49 -2.90 -26.56
C THR A 14 5.33 -3.96 -27.63
N LEU A 15 6.43 -4.59 -28.05
CA LEU A 15 6.42 -5.66 -29.06
C LEU A 15 5.57 -6.85 -28.60
N PHE A 16 5.70 -7.27 -27.33
CA PHE A 16 4.86 -8.35 -26.81
C PHE A 16 3.37 -8.03 -26.87
N VAL A 17 2.98 -6.81 -26.47
CA VAL A 17 1.57 -6.38 -26.52
C VAL A 17 1.08 -6.32 -27.97
N GLN A 18 1.87 -5.78 -28.91
CA GLN A 18 1.55 -5.76 -30.33
C GLN A 18 1.36 -7.16 -30.93
N HIS A 19 2.11 -8.15 -30.43
CA HIS A 19 1.97 -9.56 -30.82
C HIS A 19 0.93 -10.34 -30.01
N GLY A 20 0.05 -9.65 -29.28
CA GLY A 20 -1.11 -10.27 -28.62
C GLY A 20 -0.87 -10.75 -27.19
N ALA A 21 0.25 -10.36 -26.56
CA ALA A 21 0.43 -10.62 -25.13
C ALA A 21 -0.66 -9.92 -24.31
N ASN A 22 -1.34 -10.68 -23.46
CA ASN A 22 -2.42 -10.17 -22.65
C ASN A 22 -1.88 -9.53 -21.35
N LEU A 23 -2.02 -8.20 -21.22
CA LEU A 23 -1.60 -7.42 -20.03
C LEU A 23 -2.34 -7.82 -18.74
N ARG A 24 -3.51 -8.44 -18.85
CA ARG A 24 -4.29 -8.95 -17.70
C ARG A 24 -3.91 -10.38 -17.31
N SER A 25 -2.97 -10.99 -18.02
CA SER A 25 -2.44 -12.30 -17.65
C SER A 25 -1.99 -12.28 -16.21
N ARG A 26 -2.45 -13.27 -15.44
CA ARG A 26 -2.14 -13.39 -14.03
C ARG A 26 -1.07 -14.45 -13.84
N ALA A 27 -0.02 -14.11 -13.09
CA ALA A 27 0.95 -15.12 -12.66
C ALA A 27 0.23 -16.19 -11.80
N SER A 28 0.57 -17.47 -11.98
CA SER A 28 -0.15 -18.61 -11.38
C SER A 28 -0.18 -18.59 -9.85
N LEU A 29 0.91 -18.13 -9.22
CA LEU A 29 1.08 -18.18 -7.76
C LEU A 29 0.51 -16.97 -7.02
N ALA A 30 0.72 -15.75 -7.53
CA ALA A 30 0.35 -14.52 -6.82
C ALA A 30 -0.85 -13.79 -7.46
N ARG A 31 -1.33 -14.29 -8.60
CA ARG A 31 -2.36 -13.66 -9.43
C ARG A 31 -2.09 -12.20 -9.81
N HIS A 32 -0.81 -11.81 -9.83
CA HIS A 32 -0.39 -10.49 -10.28
C HIS A 32 -0.70 -10.31 -11.75
N THR A 33 -1.48 -9.27 -12.10
CA THR A 33 -1.45 -8.73 -13.45
C THR A 33 -0.11 -8.05 -13.71
N VAL A 34 0.18 -7.71 -14.96
CA VAL A 34 1.46 -7.08 -15.32
C VAL A 34 1.69 -5.79 -14.52
N LEU A 35 0.62 -5.01 -14.30
CA LEU A 35 0.66 -3.80 -13.47
C LEU A 35 1.01 -4.09 -12.01
N LEU A 36 0.32 -5.05 -11.38
CA LEU A 36 0.59 -5.42 -9.98
C LEU A 36 2.01 -5.96 -9.82
N TYR A 37 2.49 -6.75 -10.78
CA TYR A 37 3.86 -7.25 -10.77
C TYR A 37 4.88 -6.12 -10.88
N ALA A 38 4.64 -5.15 -11.77
CA ALA A 38 5.48 -3.97 -11.92
C ALA A 38 5.57 -3.18 -10.61
N CYS A 39 4.44 -2.92 -9.94
CA CYS A 39 4.41 -2.26 -8.64
C CYS A 39 5.16 -3.05 -7.56
N ALA A 40 4.95 -4.37 -7.48
CA ALA A 40 5.62 -5.25 -6.51
C ALA A 40 7.15 -5.30 -6.71
N LYS A 41 7.64 -5.01 -7.93
CA LYS A 41 9.08 -4.96 -8.23
C LYS A 41 9.69 -3.57 -8.12
N GLY A 42 8.90 -2.54 -7.80
CA GLY A 42 9.41 -1.18 -7.64
C GLY A 42 9.98 -0.63 -8.95
N VAL A 43 9.31 -0.90 -10.08
CA VAL A 43 9.75 -0.36 -11.38
C VAL A 43 9.67 1.17 -11.39
N SER A 44 10.33 1.81 -12.36
CA SER A 44 10.21 3.26 -12.53
C SER A 44 8.79 3.67 -12.91
N THR A 45 8.43 4.90 -12.57
CA THR A 45 7.14 5.51 -12.89
C THR A 45 6.86 5.49 -14.39
N ASP A 46 7.89 5.70 -15.22
CA ASP A 46 7.79 5.68 -16.68
C ASP A 46 7.30 4.32 -17.22
N VAL A 47 7.68 3.22 -16.57
CA VAL A 47 7.21 1.87 -16.95
C VAL A 47 5.73 1.70 -16.62
N VAL A 48 5.28 2.24 -15.50
CA VAL A 48 3.86 2.21 -15.12
C VAL A 48 3.03 3.04 -16.09
N ASP A 49 3.47 4.25 -16.41
CA ASP A 49 2.78 5.14 -17.35
C ASP A 49 2.71 4.53 -18.75
N HIS A 50 3.81 3.92 -19.20
CA HIS A 50 3.84 3.21 -20.48
C HIS A 50 2.90 2.00 -20.52
N LEU A 51 2.81 1.22 -19.43
CA LEU A 51 1.87 0.09 -19.32
C LEU A 51 0.42 0.55 -19.42
N LEU A 52 0.08 1.67 -18.77
CA LEU A 52 -1.26 2.23 -18.81
C LEU A 52 -1.60 2.77 -20.21
N ALA A 53 -0.68 3.50 -20.83
CA ALA A 53 -0.84 3.99 -22.19
C ALA A 53 -1.04 2.84 -23.21
N LEU A 54 -0.28 1.76 -23.09
CA LEU A 54 -0.45 0.57 -23.93
C LEU A 54 -1.82 -0.09 -23.71
N SER A 55 -2.25 -0.19 -22.45
CA SER A 55 -3.56 -0.73 -22.08
C SER A 55 -4.71 0.05 -22.73
N ASP A 56 -4.61 1.38 -22.79
CA ASP A 56 -5.64 2.25 -23.36
C ASP A 56 -5.67 2.23 -24.89
N GLN A 57 -4.52 1.97 -25.53
CA GLN A 57 -4.41 1.84 -26.99
C GLN A 57 -4.98 0.53 -27.53
N THR A 58 -5.01 -0.53 -26.71
CA THR A 58 -5.61 -1.81 -27.11
C THR A 58 -7.15 -1.73 -27.07
N SER A 59 -7.77 -1.76 -28.24
CA SER A 59 -9.24 -1.76 -28.45
C SER A 59 -9.98 -3.00 -27.91
N THR A 60 -9.28 -3.91 -27.23
CA THR A 60 -9.83 -5.13 -26.66
C THR A 60 -9.94 -5.02 -25.13
N LYS A 61 -10.74 -5.89 -24.51
CA LYS A 61 -11.07 -5.95 -23.06
C LYS A 61 -9.87 -6.15 -22.09
N GLN A 62 -8.66 -5.74 -22.49
CA GLN A 62 -7.39 -5.88 -21.79
C GLN A 62 -7.04 -4.68 -20.90
N THR A 63 -7.96 -3.73 -20.71
CA THR A 63 -7.73 -2.55 -19.87
C THR A 63 -7.28 -2.94 -18.46
N LEU A 64 -6.08 -2.50 -18.10
CA LEU A 64 -5.58 -2.54 -16.73
C LEU A 64 -6.46 -1.64 -15.85
N ARG A 65 -6.77 -2.10 -14.64
CA ARG A 65 -7.63 -1.35 -13.71
C ARG A 65 -6.97 -1.27 -12.35
N TRP A 66 -7.07 -0.12 -11.71
CA TRP A 66 -6.51 0.11 -10.37
C TRP A 66 -7.22 -0.66 -9.26
N SER A 67 -8.49 -1.00 -9.46
CA SER A 67 -9.28 -1.89 -8.58
C SER A 67 -8.84 -3.35 -8.61
N GLN A 68 -7.85 -3.72 -9.44
CA GLN A 68 -7.29 -5.07 -9.40
C GLN A 68 -6.40 -5.25 -8.18
N TRP A 69 -6.52 -6.40 -7.53
CA TRP A 69 -5.71 -6.79 -6.38
C TRP A 69 -5.31 -8.27 -6.42
N THR A 70 -4.34 -8.62 -5.57
CA THR A 70 -3.90 -10.00 -5.31
C THR A 70 -4.92 -10.77 -4.46
N GLU A 71 -4.65 -12.05 -4.19
CA GLU A 71 -5.46 -12.86 -3.26
C GLU A 71 -5.39 -12.36 -1.82
N GLU A 72 -4.26 -11.76 -1.43
CA GLU A 72 -4.06 -11.06 -0.15
C GLU A 72 -4.75 -9.67 -0.11
N LYS A 73 -5.57 -9.39 -1.13
CA LYS A 73 -6.23 -8.11 -1.35
C LYS A 73 -5.22 -6.96 -1.39
N GLU A 74 -4.05 -7.16 -2.00
CA GLU A 74 -3.05 -6.10 -2.16
C GLU A 74 -3.18 -5.50 -3.56
N GLY A 75 -3.41 -4.19 -3.63
CA GLY A 75 -3.46 -3.42 -4.87
C GLY A 75 -2.12 -2.79 -5.21
N ALA A 76 -2.11 -1.98 -6.27
CA ALA A 76 -0.91 -1.34 -6.79
C ALA A 76 -0.17 -0.51 -5.73
N MET A 77 -0.88 0.28 -4.91
CA MET A 77 -0.25 1.12 -3.89
C MET A 77 0.46 0.28 -2.82
N VAL A 78 -0.22 -0.74 -2.29
CA VAL A 78 0.34 -1.61 -1.25
C VAL A 78 1.56 -2.38 -1.77
N LEU A 79 1.50 -2.89 -2.99
CA LEU A 79 2.63 -3.58 -3.62
C LEU A 79 3.82 -2.63 -3.86
N ALA A 80 3.57 -1.38 -4.22
CA ALA A 80 4.62 -0.38 -4.34
C ALA A 80 5.27 -0.07 -2.98
N VAL A 81 4.51 -0.01 -1.89
CA VAL A 81 5.06 0.12 -0.53
C VAL A 81 5.93 -1.07 -0.18
N ARG A 82 5.49 -2.31 -0.44
CA ARG A 82 6.29 -3.52 -0.21
C ARG A 82 7.60 -3.52 -1.00
N SER A 83 7.63 -2.87 -2.16
CA SER A 83 8.86 -2.75 -2.94
C SER A 83 9.90 -1.79 -2.32
N GLY A 84 9.51 -0.99 -1.33
CA GLY A 84 10.34 0.04 -0.72
C GLY A 84 10.56 1.28 -1.59
N THR A 85 9.86 1.41 -2.71
CA THR A 85 10.09 2.48 -3.69
C THR A 85 9.12 3.65 -3.46
N PHE A 86 9.47 4.57 -2.55
CA PHE A 86 8.58 5.69 -2.20
C PHE A 86 8.22 6.59 -3.39
N LYS A 87 9.16 6.84 -4.32
CA LYS A 87 8.87 7.61 -5.56
C LYS A 87 7.73 7.00 -6.36
N LEU A 88 7.66 5.67 -6.43
CA LEU A 88 6.57 4.97 -7.10
C LEU A 88 5.26 5.11 -6.31
N VAL A 89 5.30 5.00 -4.98
CA VAL A 89 4.11 5.21 -4.14
C VAL A 89 3.55 6.62 -4.35
N GLN A 90 4.40 7.64 -4.31
CA GLN A 90 4.00 9.03 -4.52
C GLN A 90 3.35 9.23 -5.90
N HIS A 91 3.91 8.64 -6.94
CA HIS A 91 3.34 8.65 -8.29
C HIS A 91 1.97 7.97 -8.36
N LEU A 92 1.82 6.82 -7.70
CA LEU A 92 0.54 6.11 -7.66
C LEU A 92 -0.51 6.89 -6.87
N THR A 93 -0.14 7.60 -5.80
CA THR A 93 -1.04 8.48 -5.05
C THR A 93 -1.60 9.60 -5.92
N THR A 94 -0.90 10.08 -6.95
CA THR A 94 -1.43 11.09 -7.87
C THR A 94 -2.15 10.50 -9.07
N THR A 95 -1.79 9.28 -9.47
CA THR A 95 -2.30 8.65 -10.71
C THR A 95 -3.57 7.83 -10.49
N ILE A 96 -3.71 7.21 -9.31
CA ILE A 96 -4.87 6.37 -9.00
C ILE A 96 -6.09 7.26 -8.70
N PRO A 97 -7.25 7.04 -9.35
CA PRO A 97 -8.48 7.76 -9.05
C PRO A 97 -8.92 7.59 -7.58
N GLU A 98 -9.50 8.63 -6.98
CA GLU A 98 -9.96 8.60 -5.58
C GLU A 98 -10.92 7.44 -5.28
N VAL A 99 -11.76 7.05 -6.25
CA VAL A 99 -12.66 5.89 -6.11
C VAL A 99 -11.89 4.59 -5.90
N ASP A 100 -10.81 4.38 -6.65
CA ASP A 100 -9.99 3.17 -6.58
C ASP A 100 -9.00 3.20 -5.38
N LYS A 101 -8.74 4.37 -4.78
CA LYS A 101 -7.98 4.50 -3.52
C LYS A 101 -8.77 4.05 -2.29
N ARG A 102 -10.10 4.08 -2.38
CA ARG A 102 -11.00 3.58 -1.33
C ARG A 102 -11.16 2.06 -1.38
N ASP A 103 -10.72 1.41 -2.46
CA ASP A 103 -10.69 -0.05 -2.53
C ASP A 103 -9.72 -0.64 -1.50
N VAL A 104 -10.11 -1.78 -0.92
CA VAL A 104 -9.33 -2.56 0.06
C VAL A 104 -7.88 -2.82 -0.37
N GLY A 105 -7.63 -2.87 -1.69
CA GLY A 105 -6.31 -3.10 -2.27
C GLY A 105 -5.38 -1.91 -2.20
N ASN A 106 -5.92 -0.70 -2.33
CA ASN A 106 -5.13 0.53 -2.41
C ASN A 106 -5.30 1.43 -1.19
N TYR A 107 -6.05 0.97 -0.19
CA TYR A 107 -6.41 1.80 0.97
C TYR A 107 -5.16 2.40 1.65
N PRO A 108 -5.12 3.73 1.85
CA PRO A 108 -3.94 4.41 2.42
C PRO A 108 -3.51 3.90 3.80
N MET A 109 -4.44 3.54 4.69
CA MET A 109 -4.06 2.95 5.99
C MET A 109 -3.43 1.56 5.84
N LYS A 110 -3.82 0.79 4.82
CA LYS A 110 -3.17 -0.49 4.52
C LYS A 110 -1.72 -0.28 4.10
N CYS A 111 -1.45 0.78 3.34
CA CYS A 111 -0.10 1.16 2.95
C CYS A 111 0.76 1.46 4.20
N LEU A 112 0.24 2.25 5.15
CA LEU A 112 0.93 2.54 6.40
C LEU A 112 1.18 1.29 7.24
N ALA A 113 0.15 0.45 7.43
CA ALA A 113 0.27 -0.80 8.17
C ALA A 113 1.33 -1.74 7.57
N VAL A 114 1.43 -1.81 6.23
CA VAL A 114 2.44 -2.63 5.55
C VAL A 114 3.86 -2.07 5.72
N ALA A 115 4.04 -0.76 5.71
CA ALA A 115 5.34 -0.14 6.00
C ALA A 115 5.79 -0.41 7.45
N ILE A 116 4.84 -0.32 8.41
CA ILE A 116 5.08 -0.67 9.81
C ILE A 116 5.41 -2.17 9.93
N ALA A 117 4.62 -3.05 9.30
CA ALA A 117 4.86 -4.49 9.30
C ALA A 117 6.25 -4.86 8.75
N SER A 118 6.72 -4.12 7.75
CA SER A 118 8.04 -4.29 7.12
C SER A 118 9.20 -3.69 7.93
N GLN A 119 8.93 -3.06 9.09
CA GLN A 119 9.93 -2.38 9.95
C GLN A 119 10.72 -1.27 9.23
N THR A 120 10.13 -0.66 8.20
CA THR A 120 10.76 0.43 7.44
C THR A 120 10.27 1.78 7.96
N GLU A 121 10.90 2.30 9.02
CA GLU A 121 10.45 3.52 9.70
C GLU A 121 10.48 4.76 8.80
N GLU A 122 11.55 4.93 8.03
CA GLU A 122 11.67 6.02 7.06
C GLU A 122 10.52 6.00 6.04
N LEU A 123 10.17 4.82 5.51
CA LEU A 123 9.05 4.68 4.58
C LEU A 123 7.72 5.00 5.25
N GLY A 124 7.52 4.57 6.51
CA GLY A 124 6.34 4.92 7.30
C GLY A 124 6.18 6.43 7.49
N LEU A 125 7.28 7.12 7.82
CA LEU A 125 7.31 8.58 7.93
C LEU A 125 7.01 9.26 6.59
N GLN A 126 7.65 8.80 5.51
CA GLN A 126 7.38 9.31 4.17
C GLN A 126 5.91 9.13 3.77
N LEU A 127 5.30 7.98 4.07
CA LEU A 127 3.87 7.74 3.83
C LEU A 127 2.98 8.71 4.61
N LEU A 128 3.33 9.03 5.86
CA LEU A 128 2.58 10.00 6.67
C LEU A 128 2.68 11.44 6.17
N THR A 129 3.55 11.73 5.20
CA THR A 129 3.55 13.02 4.48
C THR A 129 2.56 13.06 3.31
N LEU A 130 2.03 11.91 2.87
CA LEU A 130 1.13 11.84 1.72
C LEU A 130 -0.27 12.32 2.11
N PRO A 131 -0.87 13.28 1.37
CA PRO A 131 -2.19 13.82 1.70
C PRO A 131 -3.29 12.77 1.85
N SER A 132 -3.25 11.70 1.04
CA SER A 132 -4.22 10.61 1.14
C SER A 132 -4.09 9.80 2.43
N VAL A 133 -2.87 9.62 2.94
CA VAL A 133 -2.61 8.91 4.21
C VAL A 133 -2.98 9.82 5.38
N VAL A 134 -2.55 11.08 5.35
CA VAL A 134 -2.92 12.09 6.36
C VAL A 134 -4.44 12.17 6.49
N LYS A 135 -5.15 12.25 5.36
CA LYS A 135 -6.60 12.27 5.33
C LYS A 135 -7.19 11.00 5.96
N ALA A 136 -6.69 9.82 5.60
CA ALA A 136 -7.18 8.56 6.16
C ALA A 136 -6.91 8.41 7.67
N VAL A 137 -5.84 9.01 8.19
CA VAL A 137 -5.54 9.05 9.64
C VAL A 137 -6.48 9.99 10.39
N LYS A 138 -6.83 11.13 9.79
CA LYS A 138 -7.71 12.15 10.41
C LYS A 138 -9.19 11.82 10.30
N ASP A 139 -9.63 11.35 9.12
CA ASP A 139 -11.05 11.15 8.79
C ASP A 139 -11.51 9.73 9.16
N TYR A 140 -10.93 9.13 10.21
CA TYR A 140 -11.17 7.73 10.59
C TYR A 140 -12.67 7.42 10.84
N ASP A 141 -13.48 8.44 11.16
CA ASP A 141 -14.94 8.33 11.35
C ASP A 141 -15.76 8.30 10.04
N GLU A 142 -15.24 8.74 8.89
CA GLU A 142 -16.04 8.94 7.66
C GLU A 142 -15.92 7.83 6.62
N CYS A 143 -14.98 6.90 6.78
CA CYS A 143 -14.89 5.79 5.85
C CYS A 143 -16.00 4.77 6.17
N GLU A 144 -17.08 4.78 5.38
CA GLU A 144 -18.05 3.69 5.17
C GLU A 144 -17.36 2.42 4.64
N TYR A 145 -16.30 1.99 5.31
CA TYR A 145 -15.49 0.86 4.94
C TYR A 145 -16.22 -0.38 5.42
N GLN A 146 -16.92 -1.03 4.48
CA GLN A 146 -17.75 -2.19 4.78
C GLN A 146 -16.91 -3.29 5.46
N PRO A 147 -17.19 -3.61 6.75
CA PRO A 147 -16.39 -4.54 7.55
C PRO A 147 -16.26 -5.94 6.94
N GLN A 148 -17.18 -6.31 6.04
CA GLN A 148 -17.26 -7.61 5.38
C GLN A 148 -16.05 -7.98 4.49
N TYR A 149 -15.20 -7.02 4.13
CA TYR A 149 -13.98 -7.28 3.35
C TYR A 149 -12.68 -7.19 4.15
N VAL A 150 -12.76 -6.82 5.41
CA VAL A 150 -11.61 -6.76 6.31
C VAL A 150 -11.57 -8.08 7.06
N GLY A 151 -10.44 -8.76 7.03
CA GLY A 151 -10.23 -9.85 7.99
C GLY A 151 -10.31 -9.33 9.44
N PRO A 152 -10.04 -10.18 10.44
CA PRO A 152 -10.14 -9.81 11.86
C PRO A 152 -9.27 -8.60 12.30
N ASN A 153 -8.37 -8.10 11.44
CA ASN A 153 -7.52 -6.95 11.72
C ASN A 153 -8.09 -5.70 11.05
N VAL A 154 -8.92 -4.96 11.79
CA VAL A 154 -9.36 -3.63 11.37
C VAL A 154 -8.12 -2.72 11.27
N LEU A 155 -7.95 -2.09 10.10
CA LEU A 155 -6.85 -1.15 9.87
C LEU A 155 -7.24 0.21 10.45
N THR A 156 -6.73 0.51 11.65
CA THR A 156 -7.08 1.70 12.42
C THR A 156 -5.82 2.45 12.82
N VAL A 157 -5.97 3.70 13.25
CA VAL A 157 -4.87 4.44 13.88
C VAL A 157 -4.38 3.68 15.11
N ALA A 158 -5.30 3.16 15.94
CA ALA A 158 -4.96 2.36 17.11
C ALA A 158 -4.09 1.14 16.79
N THR A 159 -4.48 0.33 15.80
CA THR A 159 -3.71 -0.87 15.42
C THR A 159 -2.35 -0.51 14.83
N CYS A 160 -2.27 0.56 14.02
CA CYS A 160 -0.99 1.06 13.51
C CYS A 160 -0.08 1.58 14.63
N THR A 161 -0.63 2.30 15.61
CA THR A 161 0.10 2.80 16.78
C THR A 161 0.68 1.65 17.60
N VAL A 162 -0.14 0.66 17.96
CA VAL A 162 0.30 -0.52 18.73
C VAL A 162 1.37 -1.31 17.97
N ASP A 163 1.20 -1.49 16.67
CA ASP A 163 2.17 -2.19 15.83
C ASP A 163 3.50 -1.43 15.72
N ALA A 164 3.46 -0.11 15.59
CA ALA A 164 4.64 0.75 15.54
C ALA A 164 5.38 0.75 16.89
N MET A 165 4.66 0.82 18.01
CA MET A 165 5.23 0.70 19.36
C MET A 165 5.93 -0.66 19.56
N THR A 166 5.26 -1.75 19.16
CA THR A 166 5.82 -3.11 19.29
C THR A 166 7.11 -3.26 18.48
N LYS A 167 7.22 -2.54 17.36
CA LYS A 167 8.41 -2.51 16.49
C LYS A 167 9.39 -1.38 16.81
N ARG A 168 9.16 -0.63 17.91
CA ARG A 168 10.00 0.48 18.38
C ARG A 168 10.17 1.62 17.36
N MET A 169 9.16 1.85 16.53
CA MET A 169 9.13 2.91 15.51
C MET A 169 8.60 4.21 16.12
N ILE A 170 9.38 4.79 17.05
CA ILE A 170 8.96 5.93 17.89
C ILE A 170 8.60 7.15 17.05
N CYS A 171 9.34 7.42 15.96
CA CYS A 171 9.07 8.58 15.12
C CYS A 171 7.71 8.46 14.43
N VAL A 172 7.34 7.24 14.01
CA VAL A 172 6.00 6.97 13.44
C VAL A 172 4.91 7.19 14.48
N VAL A 173 5.10 6.72 15.72
CA VAL A 173 4.14 6.93 16.82
C VAL A 173 3.96 8.42 17.11
N ASN A 174 5.05 9.18 17.22
CA ASN A 174 4.99 10.62 17.48
C ASN A 174 4.24 11.35 16.35
N HIS A 175 4.49 10.97 15.10
CA HIS A 175 3.84 11.62 13.96
C HIS A 175 2.35 11.22 13.86
N LEU A 176 1.98 10.00 14.28
CA LEU A 176 0.58 9.62 14.47
C LEU A 176 -0.08 10.42 15.59
N GLU A 177 0.63 10.71 16.69
CA GLU A 177 0.12 11.57 17.78
C GLU A 177 -0.14 13.00 17.29
N GLU A 178 0.73 13.55 16.44
CA GLU A 178 0.54 14.88 15.84
C GLU A 178 -0.71 14.94 14.95
N LEU A 179 -1.02 13.85 14.24
CA LEU A 179 -2.15 13.78 13.31
C LEU A 179 -3.48 13.40 13.98
N SER A 180 -3.44 12.51 14.96
CA SER A 180 -4.60 11.97 15.69
C SER A 180 -4.23 11.73 17.17
N PRO A 181 -4.20 12.79 18.00
CA PRO A 181 -3.67 12.71 19.36
C PRO A 181 -4.52 11.84 20.27
N ASP A 182 -5.85 11.96 20.20
CA ASP A 182 -6.75 11.26 21.11
C ASP A 182 -6.70 9.74 20.92
N GLU A 183 -6.73 9.29 19.66
CA GLU A 183 -6.66 7.87 19.34
C GLU A 183 -5.29 7.29 19.67
N THR A 184 -4.22 7.99 19.28
CA THR A 184 -2.84 7.54 19.54
C THR A 184 -2.56 7.43 21.04
N ARG A 185 -2.93 8.44 21.83
CA ARG A 185 -2.72 8.42 23.29
C ARG A 185 -3.52 7.32 23.97
N ARG A 186 -4.77 7.10 23.55
CA ARG A 186 -5.60 6.02 24.09
C ARG A 186 -4.93 4.66 23.85
N SER A 187 -4.50 4.40 22.61
CA SER A 187 -3.84 3.13 22.26
C SER A 187 -2.51 2.92 22.98
N VAL A 188 -1.71 3.99 23.15
CA VAL A 188 -0.47 3.93 23.94
C VAL A 188 -0.78 3.59 25.40
N PHE A 189 -1.76 4.25 26.00
CA PHE A 189 -2.15 4.01 27.39
C PHE A 189 -2.66 2.58 27.61
N GLU A 190 -3.57 2.10 26.75
CA GLU A 190 -4.09 0.73 26.80
C GLU A 190 -2.95 -0.29 26.70
N ARG A 191 -2.03 -0.09 25.75
CA ARG A 191 -0.91 -1.02 25.55
C ARG A 191 0.06 -1.05 26.74
N CYS A 192 0.35 0.10 27.34
CA CYS A 192 1.21 0.19 28.52
C CYS A 192 0.55 -0.46 29.75
N THR A 193 -0.74 -0.21 29.97
CA THR A 193 -1.46 -0.78 31.13
C THR A 193 -1.68 -2.28 31.02
N GLU A 194 -1.87 -2.83 29.81
CA GLU A 194 -1.87 -4.27 29.57
C GLU A 194 -0.50 -4.90 29.88
N HIS A 195 0.59 -4.22 29.51
CA HIS A 195 1.94 -4.72 29.78
C HIS A 195 2.24 -4.74 31.29
N GLU A 196 1.81 -3.72 32.03
CA GLU A 196 1.93 -3.67 33.49
C GLU A 196 1.13 -4.78 34.18
N ARG A 197 -0.11 -5.05 33.73
CA ARG A 197 -0.90 -6.18 34.24
C ARG A 197 -0.23 -7.52 33.99
N PHE A 198 0.34 -7.72 32.80
CA PHE A 198 1.05 -8.95 32.47
C PHE A 198 2.30 -9.15 33.34
N ILE A 199 3.04 -8.07 33.65
CA ILE A 199 4.19 -8.14 34.57
C ILE A 199 3.72 -8.44 36.00
N ALA A 200 2.63 -7.82 36.46
CA ALA A 200 2.08 -8.02 37.79
C ALA A 200 1.47 -9.42 38.03
N GLU A 201 1.12 -10.16 36.98
CA GLU A 201 0.62 -11.54 37.06
C GLU A 201 1.74 -12.60 37.06
N ILE A 202 2.97 -12.21 36.70
CA ILE A 202 4.13 -13.11 36.60
C ILE A 202 5.02 -13.06 37.86
N PHE A 203 4.88 -12.04 38.70
CA PHE A 203 5.62 -11.84 39.95
C PHE A 203 4.69 -11.87 41.17
#